data_AF-A0A0A1P3F4-F1
#
_entry.id   AF-A0A0A1P3F4-F1
#
_cell.length_a   1.000
_cell.length_b   1.000
_cell.length_c   1.000
_cell.angle_alpha   90.00
_cell.angle_beta   90.00
_cell.angle_gamma   90.00
#
_symmetry.space_group_name_H-M   'P 1'
#
loop_
_entity.id
_entity.type
_entity.pdbx_description
1 polymer ?
#
loop_
_entity_poly.entity_id
_entity_poly.type
_entity_poly.pdbx_seq_one_letter_code
_entity_poly.pdbx_strand_id
1 'polypeptide(L)'
;MAFKFNFTSDDLDLENEESQQLQTSLHDLHLEDNSGQPQKLPSREYDILSSPLPPVIQADLLQIQNVEKPIYKRTLADVRFQIAQQDTLLENETEREVLSMLSLSGNSDLIKGVYEGGFKTWECSIDMVEYLSSLPEEQISNKKVLEIGCGSSIPAIYLLTINKTNRVDIQDYNEQVIRYVSVPNILLNCVLNVQENPAVNNEEQGKESSSESEDEDEDDDDDEEKRIEEDPVTCDAEAEIIADQVPAMLQQVSARTRAFFGDWSTLPEQLGVDQGKYDLIVTTETVYAEHSLPDLIRVIQKSLRKPDGVW
;
A
#
# COMPACT_ATOMS: atom_id res chain seq x y z
N MET A 1 24.10 24.69 -19.96
CA MET A 1 24.90 23.48 -20.27
C MET A 1 24.29 22.36 -19.46
N ALA A 2 23.64 21.39 -20.12
CA ALA A 2 23.05 20.24 -19.44
C ALA A 2 24.09 19.12 -19.42
N PHE A 3 24.43 18.64 -18.22
CA PHE A 3 25.24 17.44 -18.05
C PHE A 3 24.39 16.22 -18.43
N LYS A 4 24.92 15.38 -19.32
CA LYS A 4 24.30 14.14 -19.77
C LYS A 4 25.22 13.00 -19.35
N PHE A 5 24.75 12.12 -18.47
CA PHE A 5 25.45 10.89 -18.14
C PHE A 5 25.26 9.89 -19.28
N ASN A 6 26.37 9.41 -19.84
CA ASN A 6 26.40 8.39 -20.88
C ASN A 6 27.19 7.22 -20.31
N PHE A 7 26.50 6.30 -19.63
CA PHE A 7 27.12 5.03 -19.24
C PHE A 7 27.13 4.12 -20.47
N THR A 8 28.31 3.90 -21.03
CA THR A 8 28.56 2.80 -21.97
C THR A 8 28.69 1.51 -21.16
N SER A 9 27.97 0.48 -21.59
CA SER A 9 27.78 -0.81 -20.92
C SER A 9 28.99 -1.75 -20.95
N ASP A 10 30.22 -1.21 -21.03
CA ASP A 10 31.43 -2.02 -21.29
C ASP A 10 32.36 -2.16 -20.06
N ASP A 11 31.97 -1.73 -18.86
CA ASP A 11 32.82 -1.78 -17.66
C ASP A 11 32.27 -2.65 -16.50
N LEU A 12 31.41 -3.64 -16.78
CA LEU A 12 30.98 -4.62 -15.77
C LEU A 12 31.30 -6.05 -16.22
N ASP A 13 32.58 -6.41 -16.15
CA ASP A 13 33.01 -7.81 -16.16
C ASP A 13 32.70 -8.44 -14.80
N LEU A 14 31.52 -9.05 -14.68
CA LEU A 14 31.17 -10.02 -13.64
C LEU A 14 30.58 -11.25 -14.31
N GLU A 15 31.45 -12.24 -14.55
CA GLU A 15 31.07 -13.59 -14.95
C GLU A 15 30.29 -14.26 -13.80
N ASN A 16 28.95 -14.31 -13.89
CA ASN A 16 28.15 -15.20 -13.07
C ASN A 16 26.90 -15.66 -13.83
N GLU A 17 26.71 -16.97 -13.97
CA GLU A 17 25.69 -17.61 -14.82
C GLU A 17 24.23 -17.30 -14.41
N GLU A 18 23.99 -16.85 -13.16
CA GLU A 18 22.67 -16.37 -12.71
C GLU A 18 22.21 -15.09 -13.42
N SER A 19 23.16 -14.27 -13.91
CA SER A 19 22.87 -13.02 -14.61
C SER A 19 22.25 -13.25 -15.99
N GLN A 20 22.52 -14.41 -16.61
CA GLN A 20 22.00 -14.73 -17.95
C GLN A 20 20.52 -15.16 -17.91
N GLN A 21 20.06 -15.78 -16.81
CA GLN A 21 18.64 -16.09 -16.60
C GLN A 21 17.83 -14.81 -16.30
N LEU A 22 18.38 -13.90 -15.49
CA LEU A 22 17.78 -12.58 -15.27
C LEU A 22 17.74 -11.74 -16.57
N GLN A 23 18.77 -11.78 -17.40
CA GLN A 23 18.78 -11.10 -18.70
C GLN A 23 17.79 -11.69 -19.70
N THR A 24 17.56 -13.01 -19.71
CA THR A 24 16.55 -13.62 -20.60
C THR A 24 15.12 -13.30 -20.14
N SER A 25 14.83 -13.28 -18.84
CA SER A 25 13.54 -12.82 -18.32
C SER A 25 13.31 -11.31 -18.50
N LEU A 26 14.37 -10.49 -18.50
CA LEU A 26 14.29 -9.05 -18.83
C LEU A 26 14.19 -8.77 -20.34
N HIS A 27 14.66 -9.69 -21.20
CA HIS A 27 14.54 -9.53 -22.65
C HIS A 27 13.14 -9.88 -23.17
N ASP A 28 12.42 -10.80 -22.51
CA ASP A 28 11.00 -11.07 -22.80
C ASP A 28 10.06 -9.94 -22.34
N LEU A 29 10.56 -8.95 -21.59
CA LEU A 29 9.87 -7.71 -21.23
C LEU A 29 10.18 -6.54 -22.16
N HIS A 30 11.01 -6.73 -23.20
CA HIS A 30 11.08 -5.76 -24.29
C HIS A 30 9.83 -5.92 -25.17
N LEU A 31 8.71 -5.39 -24.66
CA LEU A 31 7.59 -4.99 -25.49
C LEU A 31 8.16 -4.12 -26.61
N GLU A 32 8.00 -4.59 -27.85
CA GLU A 32 8.25 -3.82 -29.05
C GLU A 32 7.68 -2.41 -28.84
N ASP A 33 8.48 -1.42 -29.23
CA ASP A 33 8.22 0.01 -29.19
C ASP A 33 7.01 0.34 -30.09
N ASN A 34 5.82 -0.09 -29.65
CA ASN A 34 4.56 0.22 -30.27
C ASN A 34 4.22 1.63 -29.81
N SER A 35 4.38 2.57 -30.73
CA SER A 35 3.99 3.99 -30.68
C SER A 35 2.52 4.32 -30.27
N GLY A 36 1.83 3.44 -29.55
CA GLY A 36 0.56 3.70 -28.89
C GLY A 36 0.77 3.88 -27.39
N GLN A 37 0.26 4.98 -26.82
CA GLN A 37 0.18 5.12 -25.37
C GLN A 37 -0.55 3.89 -24.78
N PRO A 38 -0.05 3.29 -23.67
CA PRO A 38 -0.75 2.20 -23.02
C PRO A 38 -2.18 2.64 -22.68
N GLN A 39 -3.16 1.77 -22.94
CA GLN A 39 -4.56 2.06 -22.70
C GLN A 39 -4.79 2.28 -21.20
N LYS A 40 -4.96 3.54 -20.79
CA LYS A 40 -5.26 3.93 -19.41
C LYS A 40 -6.53 3.23 -18.91
N LEU A 41 -6.46 2.59 -17.75
CA LEU A 41 -7.61 1.98 -17.09
C LEU A 41 -8.57 3.11 -16.65
N PRO A 42 -9.82 3.20 -17.15
CA PRO A 42 -10.73 4.24 -16.73
C PRO A 42 -11.12 4.08 -15.26
N SER A 43 -11.28 5.20 -14.57
CA SER A 43 -11.65 5.23 -13.16
C SER A 43 -13.04 4.65 -12.92
N ARG A 44 -13.19 3.91 -11.83
CA ARG A 44 -14.46 3.34 -11.38
C ARG A 44 -14.56 3.41 -9.86
N GLU A 45 -15.78 3.49 -9.35
CA GLU A 45 -16.05 3.30 -7.93
C GLU A 45 -15.97 1.80 -7.59
N TYR A 46 -15.26 1.49 -6.51
CA TYR A 46 -15.15 0.15 -5.96
C TYR A 46 -16.31 -0.10 -4.99
N ASP A 47 -16.98 -1.25 -5.13
CA ASP A 47 -18.05 -1.65 -4.21
C ASP A 47 -17.45 -2.22 -2.92
N ILE A 48 -17.27 -1.36 -1.92
CA ILE A 48 -16.77 -1.71 -0.57
C ILE A 48 -17.60 -2.85 0.05
N LEU A 49 -18.90 -2.93 -0.21
CA LEU A 49 -19.77 -3.96 0.38
C LEU A 49 -19.47 -5.37 -0.17
N SER A 50 -18.78 -5.45 -1.31
CA SER A 50 -18.34 -6.70 -1.95
C SER A 50 -16.91 -7.12 -1.56
N SER A 51 -16.22 -6.32 -0.73
CA SER A 51 -14.82 -6.56 -0.38
C SER A 51 -14.63 -7.90 0.35
N PRO A 52 -13.78 -8.81 -0.15
CA PRO A 52 -13.53 -10.08 0.50
C PRO A 52 -12.63 -9.88 1.71
N LEU A 53 -13.05 -10.40 2.85
CA LEU A 53 -12.30 -10.33 4.10
C LEU A 53 -11.89 -11.74 4.54
N PRO A 54 -10.64 -11.95 4.99
CA PRO A 54 -10.24 -13.19 5.65
C PRO A 54 -10.92 -13.29 7.03
N PRO A 55 -10.95 -14.49 7.66
CA PRO A 55 -11.50 -14.66 9.01
C PRO A 55 -10.67 -13.97 10.10
N VAL A 56 -9.39 -13.74 9.86
CA VAL A 56 -8.46 -13.00 10.73
C VAL A 56 -7.61 -12.12 9.83
N ILE A 57 -7.37 -10.88 10.24
CA ILE A 57 -6.40 -9.99 9.60
C ILE A 57 -5.20 -9.82 10.54
N GLN A 58 -4.01 -10.14 10.05
CA GLN A 58 -2.76 -9.80 10.73
C GLN A 58 -2.29 -8.39 10.33
N ALA A 59 -1.82 -7.62 11.32
CA ALA A 59 -1.40 -6.24 11.12
C ALA A 59 -0.11 -5.91 11.88
N ASP A 60 0.66 -4.99 11.29
CA ASP A 60 1.78 -4.29 11.91
C ASP A 60 1.27 -3.04 12.64
N LEU A 61 1.96 -2.66 13.70
CA LEU A 61 1.67 -1.47 14.49
C LEU A 61 2.56 -0.31 14.01
N LEU A 62 1.94 0.67 13.35
CA LEU A 62 2.63 1.88 12.90
C LEU A 62 2.49 2.99 13.95
N GLN A 63 3.53 3.18 14.76
CA GLN A 63 3.62 4.30 15.69
C GLN A 63 4.14 5.55 14.98
N ILE A 64 3.35 6.62 14.98
CA ILE A 64 3.71 7.90 14.35
C ILE A 64 3.96 8.95 15.44
N GLN A 65 4.95 9.82 15.25
CA GLN A 65 5.26 10.86 16.24
C GLN A 65 4.08 11.83 16.36
N ASN A 66 3.80 12.28 17.59
CA ASN A 66 2.70 13.20 17.92
C ASN A 66 1.28 12.66 17.63
N VAL A 67 1.13 11.37 17.33
CA VAL A 67 -0.17 10.70 17.21
C VAL A 67 -0.36 9.77 18.42
N GLU A 68 -1.43 10.00 19.18
CA GLU A 68 -1.69 9.29 20.45
C GLU A 68 -1.92 7.79 20.24
N LYS A 69 -2.62 7.42 19.17
CA LYS A 69 -2.99 6.04 18.88
C LYS A 69 -2.19 5.52 17.69
N PRO A 70 -1.67 4.29 17.75
CA PRO A 70 -1.02 3.71 16.59
C PRO A 70 -2.03 3.47 15.46
N ILE A 71 -1.49 3.35 14.25
CA ILE A 71 -2.25 2.93 13.07
C ILE A 71 -1.93 1.47 12.80
N TYR A 72 -2.97 0.63 12.71
CA TYR A 72 -2.81 -0.77 12.34
C TYR A 72 -2.77 -0.91 10.82
N LYS A 73 -1.72 -1.52 10.31
CA LYS A 73 -1.52 -1.75 8.88
C LYS A 73 -1.46 -3.23 8.61
N ARG A 74 -2.38 -3.74 7.78
CA ARG A 74 -2.37 -5.13 7.33
C ARG A 74 -1.00 -5.53 6.77
N THR A 75 -0.51 -6.71 7.15
CA THR A 75 0.80 -7.20 6.69
C THR A 75 0.72 -7.68 5.24
N LEU A 76 1.84 -7.58 4.51
CA LEU A 76 1.91 -8.12 3.15
C LEU A 76 1.85 -9.65 3.13
N ALA A 77 2.35 -10.31 4.18
CA ALA A 77 2.23 -11.75 4.34
C ALA A 77 0.76 -12.18 4.42
N ASP A 78 -0.07 -11.46 5.17
CA ASP A 78 -1.51 -11.72 5.29
C ASP A 78 -2.25 -11.50 3.97
N VAL A 79 -1.89 -10.45 3.22
CA VAL A 79 -2.42 -10.21 1.86
C VAL A 79 -2.06 -11.38 0.93
N ARG A 80 -0.79 -11.80 0.89
CA ARG A 80 -0.34 -12.94 0.08
C ARG A 80 -1.09 -14.23 0.46
N PHE A 81 -1.25 -14.48 1.75
CA PHE A 81 -1.97 -15.66 2.25
C PHE A 81 -3.45 -15.66 1.82
N GLN A 82 -4.15 -14.53 1.94
CA GLN A 82 -5.53 -14.42 1.47
C GLN A 82 -5.64 -14.71 -0.03
N ILE A 83 -4.76 -14.13 -0.84
CA ILE A 83 -4.80 -14.32 -2.30
C ILE A 83 -4.50 -15.77 -2.64
N ALA A 84 -3.50 -16.40 -2.03
CA ALA A 84 -3.18 -17.81 -2.26
C ALA A 84 -4.34 -18.76 -1.87
N GLN A 85 -5.07 -18.45 -0.79
CA GLN A 85 -6.25 -19.21 -0.39
C GLN A 85 -7.39 -19.09 -1.42
N GLN A 86 -7.50 -17.95 -2.11
CA GLN A 86 -8.47 -17.70 -3.17
C GLN A 86 -8.05 -18.33 -4.51
N ASP A 87 -6.74 -18.35 -4.81
CA ASP A 87 -6.15 -18.92 -6.04
C ASP A 87 -6.31 -20.46 -6.11
N THR A 88 -6.42 -21.13 -4.97
CA THR A 88 -6.72 -22.58 -4.91
C THR A 88 -8.11 -22.93 -5.50
N LEU A 89 -8.94 -21.92 -5.80
CA LEU A 89 -10.30 -22.09 -6.32
C LEU A 89 -10.56 -21.46 -7.70
N LEU A 90 -9.63 -20.72 -8.33
CA LEU A 90 -9.92 -19.96 -9.56
C LEU A 90 -8.74 -19.87 -10.55
N GLU A 91 -9.01 -20.15 -11.83
CA GLU A 91 -8.14 -19.91 -12.99
C GLU A 91 -8.06 -18.41 -13.36
N ASN A 92 -7.92 -17.50 -12.40
CA ASN A 92 -7.97 -16.05 -12.65
C ASN A 92 -6.57 -15.46 -12.86
N GLU A 93 -6.25 -15.10 -14.12
CA GLU A 93 -4.97 -14.48 -14.50
C GLU A 93 -4.63 -13.21 -13.69
N THR A 94 -5.63 -12.43 -13.29
CA THR A 94 -5.44 -11.18 -12.52
C THR A 94 -4.89 -11.42 -11.12
N GLU A 95 -5.31 -12.48 -10.41
CA GLU A 95 -4.83 -12.75 -9.05
C GLU A 95 -3.38 -13.26 -9.06
N ARG A 96 -2.99 -14.00 -10.11
CA ARG A 96 -1.59 -14.38 -10.36
C ARG A 96 -0.70 -13.17 -10.65
N GLU A 97 -1.20 -12.18 -11.41
CA GLU A 97 -0.50 -10.92 -11.63
C GLU A 97 -0.29 -10.16 -10.31
N VAL A 98 -1.26 -10.17 -9.40
CA VAL A 98 -1.09 -9.58 -8.06
C VAL A 98 -0.03 -10.32 -7.24
N LEU A 99 -0.04 -11.66 -7.25
CA LEU A 99 1.00 -12.44 -6.57
C LEU A 99 2.38 -12.17 -7.15
N SER A 100 2.51 -11.98 -8.46
CA SER A 100 3.78 -11.61 -9.07
C SER A 100 4.22 -10.20 -8.63
N MET A 101 3.33 -9.21 -8.64
CA MET A 101 3.62 -7.84 -8.14
C MET A 101 4.04 -7.85 -6.66
N LEU A 102 3.35 -8.63 -5.83
CA LEU A 102 3.69 -8.79 -4.41
C LEU A 102 5.04 -9.49 -4.20
N SER A 103 5.45 -10.37 -5.11
CA SER A 103 6.74 -11.06 -5.06
C SER A 103 7.89 -10.16 -5.53
N LEU A 104 7.63 -9.30 -6.51
CA LEU A 104 8.59 -8.31 -7.04
C LEU A 104 8.83 -7.15 -6.05
N SER A 105 7.82 -6.81 -5.24
CA SER A 105 7.91 -5.83 -4.16
C SER A 105 8.99 -6.14 -3.11
N GLY A 106 9.55 -7.37 -3.08
CA GLY A 106 10.69 -7.72 -2.23
C GLY A 106 12.05 -7.29 -2.78
N ASN A 107 12.20 -7.07 -4.09
CA ASN A 107 13.52 -7.01 -4.75
C ASN A 107 13.79 -5.77 -5.64
N SER A 108 12.82 -4.94 -6.01
CA SER A 108 13.09 -3.62 -6.63
C SER A 108 11.88 -2.68 -6.61
N ASP A 109 12.06 -1.45 -6.14
CA ASP A 109 10.96 -0.49 -5.89
C ASP A 109 10.28 0.09 -7.17
N LEU A 110 10.86 -0.03 -8.37
CA LEU A 110 10.32 0.61 -9.58
C LEU A 110 10.64 -0.19 -10.86
N ILE A 111 9.65 -0.91 -11.41
CA ILE A 111 9.68 -1.41 -12.78
C ILE A 111 8.95 -0.41 -13.68
N LYS A 112 9.65 0.14 -14.68
CA LYS A 112 9.04 1.06 -15.66
C LYS A 112 7.90 0.36 -16.40
N GLY A 113 6.65 0.78 -16.16
CA GLY A 113 5.46 0.28 -16.85
C GLY A 113 4.51 -0.54 -15.97
N VAL A 114 4.91 -0.93 -14.76
CA VAL A 114 4.07 -1.66 -13.78
C VAL A 114 4.11 -0.91 -12.45
N TYR A 115 2.96 -0.42 -11.98
CA TYR A 115 2.86 0.28 -10.70
C TYR A 115 2.65 -0.73 -9.56
N GLU A 116 3.73 -1.06 -8.84
CA GLU A 116 3.72 -2.02 -7.72
C GLU A 116 3.63 -1.32 -6.34
N GLY A 117 3.74 0.01 -6.31
CA GLY A 117 3.97 0.78 -5.08
C GLY A 117 2.80 0.83 -4.07
N GLY A 118 1.58 0.48 -4.45
CA GLY A 118 0.41 0.61 -3.56
C GLY A 118 0.36 -0.42 -2.42
N PHE A 119 1.12 -1.52 -2.52
CA PHE A 119 1.22 -2.54 -1.48
C PHE A 119 2.22 -2.15 -0.39
N LYS A 120 3.26 -1.37 -0.72
CA LYS A 120 4.22 -0.84 0.24
C LYS A 120 3.68 0.47 0.84
N THR A 121 3.97 0.71 2.12
CA THR A 121 3.75 2.02 2.72
C THR A 121 4.98 2.87 2.47
N TRP A 122 4.76 4.04 1.87
CA TRP A 122 5.81 5.01 1.59
C TRP A 122 6.02 5.95 2.78
N GLU A 123 7.26 6.35 3.06
CA GLU A 123 7.62 7.19 4.22
C GLU A 123 6.89 8.54 4.20
N CYS A 124 6.67 9.13 3.02
CA CYS A 124 5.93 10.39 2.89
C CYS A 124 4.47 10.31 3.38
N SER A 125 3.89 9.10 3.48
CA SER A 125 2.56 8.92 4.07
C SER A 125 2.57 9.11 5.60
N ILE A 126 3.69 8.79 6.24
CA ILE A 126 3.94 9.01 7.67
C ILE A 126 4.18 10.50 7.90
N ASP A 127 5.06 11.12 7.11
CA ASP A 127 5.34 12.57 7.17
C ASP A 127 4.05 13.39 6.98
N MET A 128 3.16 12.95 6.09
CA MET A 128 1.87 13.59 5.88
C MET A 128 0.98 13.51 7.14
N VAL A 129 0.96 12.38 7.84
CA VAL A 129 0.23 12.26 9.10
C VAL A 129 0.85 13.14 10.19
N GLU A 130 2.18 13.18 10.30
CA GLU A 130 2.85 14.07 11.24
C GLU A 130 2.49 15.53 10.98
N TYR A 131 2.50 15.96 9.71
CA TYR A 131 2.07 17.30 9.31
C TYR A 131 0.60 17.55 9.67
N LEU A 132 -0.32 16.66 9.28
CA LEU A 132 -1.74 16.77 9.61
C LEU A 132 -1.98 16.84 11.12
N SER A 133 -1.20 16.12 11.91
CA SER A 133 -1.28 16.13 13.38
C SER A 133 -0.85 17.44 14.01
N SER A 134 -0.01 18.20 13.32
CA SER A 134 0.42 19.53 13.75
C SER A 134 -0.59 20.64 13.43
N LEU A 135 -1.60 20.36 12.59
CA LEU A 135 -2.58 21.36 12.18
C LEU A 135 -3.63 21.61 13.28
N PRO A 136 -4.21 22.83 13.34
CA PRO A 136 -5.34 23.11 14.19
C PRO A 136 -6.53 22.19 13.88
N GLU A 137 -7.26 21.77 14.92
CA GLU A 137 -8.40 20.85 14.80
C GLU A 137 -9.43 21.31 13.74
N GLU A 138 -9.68 22.61 13.60
CA GLU A 138 -10.62 23.16 12.60
C GLU A 138 -10.24 22.86 11.15
N GLN A 139 -8.95 22.63 10.87
CA GLN A 139 -8.42 22.36 9.53
C GLN A 139 -8.56 20.89 9.15
N ILE A 140 -8.68 20.00 10.14
CA ILE A 140 -8.72 18.55 9.95
C ILE A 140 -10.04 17.90 10.41
N SER A 141 -10.93 18.67 11.05
CA SER A 141 -12.24 18.22 11.53
C SER A 141 -13.41 18.63 10.64
N ASN A 142 -14.45 17.80 10.62
CA ASN A 142 -15.66 17.96 9.83
C ASN A 142 -15.37 18.27 8.35
N LYS A 143 -14.46 17.50 7.75
CA LYS A 143 -14.01 17.64 6.37
C LYS A 143 -14.56 16.54 5.47
N LYS A 144 -14.88 16.93 4.23
CA LYS A 144 -14.93 16.00 3.10
C LYS A 144 -13.54 15.96 2.46
N VAL A 145 -12.88 14.80 2.54
CA VAL A 145 -11.49 14.61 2.13
C VAL A 145 -11.42 13.66 0.93
N LEU A 146 -10.50 13.92 0.00
CA LEU A 146 -10.11 12.97 -1.05
C LEU A 146 -8.62 12.65 -0.90
N GLU A 147 -8.29 11.38 -0.72
CA GLU A 147 -6.92 10.89 -0.81
C GLU A 147 -6.66 10.33 -2.22
N ILE A 148 -5.68 10.89 -2.93
CA ILE A 148 -5.29 10.48 -4.29
C ILE A 148 -3.97 9.71 -4.22
N GLY A 149 -3.95 8.50 -4.78
CA GLY A 149 -2.81 7.58 -4.66
C GLY A 149 -2.70 7.04 -3.23
N CYS A 150 -3.76 6.45 -2.72
CA CYS A 150 -3.90 6.18 -1.29
C CYS A 150 -3.03 5.02 -0.78
N GLY A 151 -2.67 4.03 -1.61
CA GLY A 151 -1.87 2.89 -1.16
C GLY A 151 -2.44 2.24 0.11
N SER A 152 -1.66 2.26 1.20
CA SER A 152 -2.07 1.74 2.52
C SER A 152 -3.08 2.61 3.29
N SER A 153 -3.46 3.78 2.76
CA SER A 153 -4.45 4.73 3.31
C SER A 153 -4.11 5.32 4.69
N ILE A 154 -2.82 5.48 5.00
CA ILE A 154 -2.37 5.96 6.32
C ILE A 154 -2.92 7.38 6.64
N PRO A 155 -2.80 8.39 5.74
CA PRO A 155 -3.45 9.69 5.94
C PRO A 155 -4.98 9.63 6.05
N ALA A 156 -5.66 8.81 5.23
CA ALA A 156 -7.11 8.66 5.33
C ALA A 156 -7.55 8.07 6.67
N ILE A 157 -6.85 7.05 7.16
CA ILE A 157 -7.11 6.42 8.46
C ILE A 157 -6.94 7.42 9.59
N TYR A 158 -5.86 8.21 9.58
CA TYR A 158 -5.65 9.27 10.55
C TYR A 158 -6.85 10.24 10.57
N LEU A 159 -7.25 10.77 9.41
CA LEU A 159 -8.37 11.70 9.31
C LEU A 159 -9.71 11.08 9.72
N LEU A 160 -9.95 9.79 9.43
CA LEU A 160 -11.17 9.09 9.83
C LEU A 160 -11.25 8.86 11.34
N THR A 161 -10.12 8.63 12.00
CA THR A 161 -10.03 8.26 13.42
C THR A 161 -10.06 9.48 14.35
N ILE A 162 -9.43 10.60 13.97
CA ILE A 162 -9.42 11.82 14.80
C ILE A 162 -10.80 12.48 14.91
N ASN A 163 -11.65 12.35 13.88
CA ASN A 163 -12.97 12.97 13.89
C ASN A 163 -14.01 12.12 13.15
N LYS A 164 -15.02 11.66 13.88
CA LYS A 164 -16.11 10.80 13.36
C LYS A 164 -16.99 11.47 12.30
N THR A 165 -16.97 12.80 12.20
CA THR A 165 -17.72 13.56 11.19
C THR A 165 -17.00 13.66 9.85
N ASN A 166 -15.70 13.36 9.81
CA ASN A 166 -14.95 13.34 8.56
C ASN A 166 -15.48 12.25 7.62
N ARG A 167 -15.55 12.59 6.34
CA ARG A 167 -15.82 11.66 5.24
C ARG A 167 -14.60 11.67 4.33
N VAL A 168 -14.00 10.51 4.11
CA VAL A 168 -12.73 10.41 3.38
C VAL A 168 -12.93 9.44 2.24
N ASP A 169 -12.91 9.96 1.02
CA ASP A 169 -12.87 9.14 -0.18
C ASP A 169 -11.42 8.84 -0.53
N ILE A 170 -11.15 7.62 -0.99
CA ILE A 170 -9.80 7.14 -1.32
C ILE A 170 -9.73 6.75 -2.79
N GLN A 171 -8.57 6.93 -3.40
CA GLN A 171 -8.33 6.49 -4.77
C GLN A 171 -6.92 5.92 -4.94
N ASP A 172 -6.81 4.79 -5.63
CA ASP A 172 -5.55 4.23 -6.11
C ASP A 172 -5.65 3.88 -7.61
N TYR A 173 -4.53 3.64 -8.30
CA TYR A 173 -4.60 3.15 -9.68
C TYR A 173 -5.12 1.70 -9.72
N ASN A 174 -4.66 0.87 -8.77
CA ASN A 174 -4.91 -0.56 -8.75
C ASN A 174 -6.14 -0.91 -7.91
N GLU A 175 -7.12 -1.60 -8.49
CA GLU A 175 -8.29 -2.13 -7.76
C GLU A 175 -7.86 -3.03 -6.59
N GLN A 176 -6.78 -3.80 -6.79
CA GLN A 176 -6.31 -4.81 -5.85
C GLN A 176 -5.71 -4.18 -4.58
N VAL A 177 -5.13 -2.98 -4.71
CA VAL A 177 -4.66 -2.19 -3.57
C VAL A 177 -5.86 -1.75 -2.74
N ILE A 178 -6.90 -1.19 -3.37
CA ILE A 178 -8.15 -0.83 -2.68
C ILE A 178 -8.75 -2.06 -1.99
N ARG A 179 -8.89 -3.17 -2.72
CA ARG A 179 -9.56 -4.39 -2.31
C ARG A 179 -8.86 -5.10 -1.16
N TYR A 180 -7.54 -5.28 -1.24
CA TYR A 180 -6.80 -6.12 -0.29
C TYR A 180 -6.01 -5.32 0.75
N VAL A 181 -5.80 -4.02 0.55
CA VAL A 181 -4.99 -3.19 1.46
C VAL A 181 -5.81 -2.05 2.04
N SER A 182 -6.26 -1.12 1.22
CA SER A 182 -6.84 0.14 1.69
C SER A 182 -8.14 -0.05 2.49
N VAL A 183 -9.09 -0.83 1.97
CA VAL A 183 -10.37 -1.12 2.65
C VAL A 183 -10.13 -1.93 3.94
N PRO A 184 -9.36 -3.04 3.94
CA PRO A 184 -8.99 -3.75 5.17
C PRO A 184 -8.29 -2.87 6.22
N ASN A 185 -7.39 -1.97 5.82
CA ASN A 185 -6.72 -1.06 6.76
C ASN A 185 -7.70 -0.07 7.40
N ILE A 186 -8.62 0.50 6.63
CA ILE A 186 -9.67 1.37 7.19
C ILE A 186 -10.56 0.59 8.15
N LEU A 187 -10.92 -0.64 7.79
CA LEU A 187 -11.71 -1.54 8.63
C LEU A 187 -11.01 -1.83 9.97
N LEU A 188 -9.72 -2.16 9.95
CA LEU A 188 -8.89 -2.41 11.14
C LEU A 188 -8.94 -1.24 12.13
N ASN A 189 -8.86 -0.01 11.65
CA ASN A 189 -8.70 1.17 12.51
C ASN A 189 -10.01 1.85 12.89
N CYS A 190 -11.08 1.67 12.10
CA CYS A 190 -12.34 2.39 12.30
C CYS A 190 -13.48 1.53 12.86
N VAL A 191 -13.40 0.20 12.73
CA VAL A 191 -14.53 -0.70 12.99
C VAL A 191 -14.13 -1.88 13.87
N LEU A 192 -12.98 -2.49 13.64
CA LEU A 192 -12.55 -3.68 14.36
C LEU A 192 -11.98 -3.36 15.74
N ASN A 193 -12.04 -4.35 16.63
CA ASN A 193 -11.31 -4.34 17.89
C ASN A 193 -10.04 -5.16 17.68
N VAL A 194 -8.90 -4.46 17.59
CA VAL A 194 -7.60 -5.09 17.36
C VAL A 194 -7.00 -5.56 18.70
N GLN A 195 -6.42 -6.76 18.71
CA GLN A 195 -5.68 -7.31 19.84
C GLN A 195 -4.18 -7.24 19.55
N GLU A 196 -3.42 -6.55 20.40
CA GLU A 196 -1.97 -6.46 20.30
C GLU A 196 -1.30 -7.71 20.89
N ASN A 197 -0.24 -8.21 20.24
CA ASN A 197 0.53 -9.36 20.71
C ASN A 197 1.44 -8.94 21.88
N PRO A 198 1.28 -9.52 23.09
CA PRO A 198 2.09 -9.14 24.24
C PRO A 198 3.57 -9.54 24.16
N ALA A 199 3.97 -10.32 23.15
CA ALA A 199 5.32 -10.86 23.00
C ALA A 199 6.34 -9.87 22.39
N VAL A 200 5.90 -8.86 21.62
CA VAL A 200 6.81 -7.95 20.88
C VAL A 200 7.40 -6.84 21.78
N ASN A 201 6.75 -6.53 22.90
CA ASN A 201 7.18 -5.46 23.81
C ASN A 201 8.42 -5.78 24.68
N ASN A 202 9.04 -6.96 24.56
CA ASN A 202 10.13 -7.41 25.44
C ASN A 202 11.52 -7.45 24.80
N GLU A 203 11.69 -7.19 23.49
CA GLU A 203 13.00 -7.39 22.84
C GLU A 203 13.93 -6.16 22.83
N GLU A 204 13.47 -4.98 23.26
CA GLU A 204 14.34 -3.78 23.31
C GLU A 204 15.23 -3.68 24.58
N GLN A 205 15.15 -4.61 25.53
CA GLN A 205 15.99 -4.60 26.74
C GLN A 205 16.66 -5.95 27.00
N GLY A 206 17.60 -6.34 26.14
CA GLY A 206 18.31 -7.61 26.30
C GLY A 206 19.64 -7.75 25.58
N LYS A 207 20.41 -6.67 25.37
CA LYS A 207 21.82 -6.76 24.94
C LYS A 207 22.77 -6.51 26.11
N GLU A 208 22.94 -7.50 26.98
CA GLU A 208 24.13 -7.62 27.81
C GLU A 208 24.64 -9.07 27.85
N SER A 209 25.73 -9.28 27.11
CA SER A 209 26.92 -10.03 27.51
C SER A 209 26.75 -11.38 28.23
N SER A 210 26.96 -12.47 27.50
CA SER A 210 27.63 -13.64 28.08
C SER A 210 28.63 -14.24 27.11
N SER A 211 29.86 -14.24 27.60
CA SER A 211 31.13 -14.71 27.06
C SER A 211 31.14 -16.11 26.45
N GLU A 212 31.95 -16.20 25.41
CA GLU A 212 32.47 -17.38 24.70
C GLU A 212 33.00 -18.48 25.65
N SER A 213 32.70 -19.73 25.30
CA SER A 213 33.59 -20.86 25.55
C SER A 213 33.70 -21.66 24.26
N GLU A 214 34.91 -21.70 23.73
CA GLU A 214 35.38 -22.54 22.62
C GLU A 214 35.23 -24.02 22.99
N ASP A 215 34.78 -24.84 22.03
CA ASP A 215 35.28 -26.21 21.85
C ASP A 215 35.10 -26.57 20.36
N GLU A 216 36.23 -26.93 19.75
CA GLU A 216 36.40 -27.45 18.39
C GLU A 216 35.82 -28.87 18.31
N ASP A 217 35.26 -29.25 17.15
CA ASP A 217 35.50 -30.57 16.52
C ASP A 217 34.93 -30.60 15.09
N GLU A 218 35.71 -31.22 14.21
CA GLU A 218 35.68 -31.21 12.75
C GLU A 218 34.67 -32.20 12.11
N ASP A 219 34.49 -32.01 10.79
CA ASP A 219 34.16 -32.98 9.73
C ASP A 219 32.73 -33.05 9.15
N ASP A 220 32.68 -32.63 7.87
CA ASP A 220 32.00 -33.22 6.69
C ASP A 220 30.49 -33.54 6.74
N ASP A 221 29.70 -32.71 6.05
CA ASP A 221 29.04 -33.10 4.77
C ASP A 221 28.27 -31.89 4.20
N ASP A 222 28.68 -31.45 3.00
CA ASP A 222 28.04 -30.42 2.18
C ASP A 222 26.69 -30.92 1.64
N ASP A 223 25.62 -30.72 2.41
CA ASP A 223 24.27 -30.57 1.91
C ASP A 223 23.71 -29.24 2.45
N GLU A 224 24.05 -28.13 1.80
CA GLU A 224 23.32 -26.86 1.94
C GLU A 224 21.89 -27.05 1.40
N GLU A 225 21.03 -27.72 2.18
CA GLU A 225 19.64 -27.33 2.21
C GLU A 225 19.64 -25.86 2.60
N LYS A 226 19.46 -24.98 1.61
CA LYS A 226 19.06 -23.58 1.82
C LYS A 226 17.81 -23.63 2.69
N ARG A 227 18.03 -23.63 4.01
CA ARG A 227 17.01 -23.42 5.01
C ARG A 227 16.47 -22.06 4.65
N ILE A 228 15.29 -22.05 4.04
CA ILE A 228 14.51 -20.83 3.90
C ILE A 228 14.37 -20.38 5.34
N GLU A 229 15.12 -19.34 5.73
CA GLU A 229 14.82 -18.59 6.93
C GLU A 229 13.44 -18.00 6.63
N GLU A 230 12.40 -18.75 7.01
CA GLU A 230 11.05 -18.22 7.07
C GLU A 230 11.15 -17.07 8.04
N ASP A 231 11.09 -15.83 7.51
CA ASP A 231 10.98 -14.62 8.30
C ASP A 231 9.99 -14.92 9.44
N PRO A 232 10.39 -14.82 10.72
CA PRO A 232 9.48 -15.11 11.80
C PRO A 232 8.27 -14.21 11.60
N VAL A 233 7.09 -14.81 11.40
CA VAL A 233 5.84 -14.08 11.17
C VAL A 233 5.53 -13.32 12.46
N THR A 234 5.98 -12.07 12.47
CA THR A 234 6.03 -11.16 13.62
C THR A 234 4.99 -10.08 13.40
N CYS A 235 3.72 -10.46 13.24
CA CYS A 235 2.66 -9.46 13.23
C CYS A 235 2.41 -8.95 14.65
N ASP A 236 2.42 -7.64 14.82
CA ASP A 236 2.24 -6.97 16.11
C ASP A 236 0.81 -7.13 16.65
N ALA A 237 -0.16 -7.34 15.76
CA ALA A 237 -1.55 -7.41 16.14
C ALA A 237 -2.40 -8.27 15.20
N GLU A 238 -3.54 -8.71 15.71
CA GLU A 238 -4.55 -9.47 14.96
C GLU A 238 -5.97 -8.95 15.23
N ALA A 239 -6.84 -9.12 14.25
CA ALA A 239 -8.25 -8.79 14.37
C ALA A 239 -9.12 -9.91 13.78
N GLU A 240 -9.95 -10.52 14.63
CA GLU A 240 -10.93 -11.52 14.21
C GLU A 240 -12.13 -10.87 13.51
N ILE A 241 -12.57 -11.51 12.42
CA ILE A 241 -13.71 -11.08 11.61
C ILE A 241 -14.84 -12.08 11.78
N ILE A 242 -15.89 -11.64 12.47
CA ILE A 242 -17.11 -12.44 12.62
C ILE A 242 -17.88 -12.39 11.30
N ALA A 243 -17.94 -13.52 10.59
CA ALA A 243 -18.52 -13.62 9.25
C ALA A 243 -19.94 -13.01 9.14
N ASP A 244 -20.80 -13.27 10.13
CA ASP A 244 -22.17 -12.75 10.17
C ASP A 244 -22.25 -11.21 10.30
N GLN A 245 -21.17 -10.58 10.77
CA GLN A 245 -21.09 -9.13 10.94
C GLN A 245 -20.43 -8.42 9.75
N VAL A 246 -19.84 -9.15 8.80
CA VAL A 246 -19.13 -8.56 7.64
C VAL A 246 -19.96 -7.52 6.90
N PRO A 247 -21.25 -7.76 6.55
CA PRO A 247 -22.05 -6.75 5.87
C PRO A 247 -22.21 -5.46 6.70
N ALA A 248 -22.40 -5.60 8.02
CA ALA A 248 -22.56 -4.45 8.92
C ALA A 248 -21.23 -3.69 9.12
N MET A 249 -20.10 -4.39 9.13
CA MET A 249 -18.78 -3.79 9.23
C MET A 249 -18.41 -3.00 7.96
N LEU A 250 -18.59 -3.60 6.78
CA LEU A 250 -18.36 -2.92 5.50
C LEU A 250 -19.33 -1.76 5.28
N GLN A 251 -20.56 -1.86 5.79
CA GLN A 251 -21.53 -0.76 5.78
C GLN A 251 -21.08 0.44 6.64
N GLN A 252 -20.36 0.20 7.75
CA GLN A 252 -19.79 1.27 8.57
C GLN A 252 -18.64 1.98 7.85
N VAL A 253 -17.80 1.22 7.14
CA VAL A 253 -16.76 1.79 6.27
C VAL A 253 -17.40 2.63 5.16
N SER A 254 -18.35 2.06 4.40
CA SER A 254 -18.99 2.74 3.26
C SER A 254 -19.85 3.95 3.65
N ALA A 255 -20.28 4.05 4.90
CA ALA A 255 -20.97 5.24 5.40
C ALA A 255 -20.09 6.49 5.37
N ARG A 256 -18.77 6.33 5.53
CA ARG A 256 -17.79 7.42 5.67
C ARG A 256 -16.76 7.48 4.55
N THR A 257 -16.66 6.44 3.73
CA THR A 257 -15.67 6.33 2.68
C THR A 257 -16.27 5.77 1.40
N ARG A 258 -15.95 6.40 0.27
CA ARG A 258 -16.04 5.78 -1.06
C ARG A 258 -14.63 5.47 -1.54
N ALA A 259 -14.49 4.40 -2.31
CA ALA A 259 -13.20 3.99 -2.86
C ALA A 259 -13.25 3.98 -4.38
N PHE A 260 -12.19 4.44 -5.02
CA PHE A 260 -12.09 4.51 -6.47
C PHE A 260 -10.79 3.87 -6.94
N PHE A 261 -10.81 3.27 -8.12
CA PHE A 261 -9.61 2.75 -8.77
C PHE A 261 -9.51 3.19 -10.23
N GLY A 262 -8.32 3.15 -10.82
CA GLY A 262 -8.03 3.51 -12.21
C GLY A 262 -7.33 4.86 -12.39
N ASP A 263 -7.07 5.24 -13.64
CA ASP A 263 -6.33 6.42 -14.07
C ASP A 263 -7.04 7.73 -13.66
N TRP A 264 -6.28 8.77 -13.33
CA TRP A 264 -6.84 10.05 -12.87
C TRP A 264 -7.63 10.82 -13.94
N SER A 265 -7.39 10.59 -15.24
CA SER A 265 -8.00 11.38 -16.32
C SER A 265 -9.52 11.36 -16.33
N THR A 266 -10.13 10.26 -15.86
CA THR A 266 -11.58 10.04 -15.80
C THR A 266 -12.15 10.08 -14.38
N LEU A 267 -11.30 10.31 -13.36
CA LEU A 267 -11.70 10.32 -11.96
C LEU A 267 -12.70 11.44 -11.64
N PRO A 268 -12.55 12.69 -12.17
CA PRO A 268 -13.50 13.76 -11.88
C PRO A 268 -14.95 13.44 -12.26
N GLU A 269 -15.14 12.62 -13.29
CA GLU A 269 -16.44 12.18 -13.75
C GLU A 269 -17.08 11.15 -12.78
N GLN A 270 -16.27 10.36 -12.07
CA GLN A 270 -16.74 9.39 -11.06
C GLN A 270 -17.00 10.02 -9.70
N LEU A 271 -16.21 11.03 -9.30
CA LEU A 271 -16.35 11.67 -7.98
C LEU A 271 -17.72 12.34 -7.78
N GLY A 272 -18.45 12.57 -8.88
CA GLY A 272 -19.81 13.11 -8.89
C GLY A 272 -19.83 14.52 -8.33
N VAL A 273 -19.34 15.49 -9.12
CA VAL A 273 -19.19 16.91 -8.69
C VAL A 273 -20.48 17.50 -8.08
N ASP A 274 -21.65 16.97 -8.46
CA ASP A 274 -22.95 17.33 -7.90
C ASP A 274 -23.16 16.90 -6.43
N GLN A 275 -22.39 15.92 -5.94
CA GLN A 275 -22.35 15.47 -4.54
C GLN A 275 -21.46 16.35 -3.65
N GLY A 276 -20.99 17.48 -4.17
CA GLY A 276 -20.19 18.47 -3.45
C GLY A 276 -18.69 18.24 -3.58
N LYS A 277 -17.93 19.34 -3.49
CA LYS A 277 -16.47 19.38 -3.61
C LYS A 277 -15.77 19.02 -2.29
N TYR A 278 -14.49 18.68 -2.36
CA TYR A 278 -13.67 18.33 -1.21
C TYR A 278 -13.10 19.58 -0.52
N ASP A 279 -13.11 19.55 0.80
CA ASP A 279 -12.54 20.60 1.64
C ASP A 279 -11.02 20.45 1.75
N LEU A 280 -10.56 19.21 1.71
CA LEU A 280 -9.17 18.81 1.76
C LEU A 280 -8.90 17.74 0.69
N ILE A 281 -7.83 17.90 -0.09
CA ILE A 281 -7.29 16.82 -0.93
C ILE A 281 -5.92 16.48 -0.35
N VAL A 282 -5.64 15.19 -0.17
CA VAL A 282 -4.36 14.70 0.31
C VAL A 282 -3.76 13.80 -0.77
N THR A 283 -2.46 13.92 -0.99
CA THR A 283 -1.75 13.03 -1.88
C THR A 283 -0.30 12.91 -1.45
N THR A 284 0.24 11.70 -1.48
CA THR A 284 1.60 11.40 -1.03
C THR A 284 2.31 10.63 -2.13
N GLU A 285 3.49 11.11 -2.53
CA GLU A 285 4.32 10.49 -3.58
C GLU A 285 3.65 10.28 -4.94
N THR A 286 2.86 11.25 -5.42
CA THR A 286 2.15 11.13 -6.72
C THR A 286 2.78 11.91 -7.87
N VAL A 287 3.88 12.62 -7.63
CA VAL A 287 4.50 13.53 -8.60
C VAL A 287 5.76 12.97 -9.29
N TYR A 288 6.06 11.68 -9.13
CA TYR A 288 7.21 11.03 -9.76
C TYR A 288 7.05 10.83 -11.29
N ALA A 289 5.81 10.81 -11.79
CA ALA A 289 5.49 10.60 -13.20
C ALA A 289 5.01 11.90 -13.86
N GLU A 290 5.93 12.60 -14.55
CA GLU A 290 5.65 13.90 -15.19
C GLU A 290 4.45 13.85 -16.15
N HIS A 291 4.28 12.74 -16.88
CA HIS A 291 3.19 12.55 -17.83
C HIS A 291 1.80 12.46 -17.17
N SER A 292 1.72 12.14 -15.87
CA SER A 292 0.47 12.03 -15.12
C SER A 292 0.05 13.33 -14.43
N LEU A 293 0.96 14.30 -14.31
CA LEU A 293 0.70 15.59 -13.64
C LEU A 293 -0.50 16.37 -14.23
N PRO A 294 -0.71 16.45 -15.55
CA PRO A 294 -1.88 17.15 -16.09
C PRO A 294 -3.21 16.57 -15.60
N ASP A 295 -3.29 15.24 -15.46
CA ASP A 295 -4.48 14.55 -14.98
C ASP A 295 -4.67 14.77 -13.47
N LEU A 296 -3.59 14.70 -12.67
CA LEU A 296 -3.62 15.01 -11.24
C LEU A 296 -4.10 16.45 -10.98
N ILE A 297 -3.53 17.42 -11.69
CA ILE A 297 -3.92 18.84 -11.58
C ILE A 297 -5.40 19.01 -11.95
N ARG A 298 -5.87 18.32 -13.00
CA ARG A 298 -7.28 18.35 -13.42
C ARG A 298 -8.19 17.82 -12.32
N VAL A 299 -7.82 16.73 -11.63
CA VAL A 299 -8.58 16.21 -10.48
C VAL A 299 -8.69 17.27 -9.40
N ILE A 300 -7.57 17.84 -8.96
CA ILE A 300 -7.55 18.87 -7.92
C ILE A 300 -8.43 20.06 -8.31
N GLN A 301 -8.26 20.60 -9.52
CA GLN A 301 -9.00 21.78 -9.99
C GLN A 301 -10.52 21.56 -10.08
N LYS A 302 -10.96 20.37 -10.51
CA LYS A 302 -12.38 20.04 -10.63
C LYS A 302 -13.00 19.71 -9.28
N SER A 303 -12.29 19.00 -8.42
CA SER A 303 -12.82 18.38 -7.21
C SER A 303 -12.64 19.23 -5.95
N LEU A 304 -11.69 20.16 -5.91
CA LEU A 304 -11.44 21.00 -4.73
C LEU A 304 -12.47 22.12 -4.57
N ARG A 305 -12.96 22.31 -3.34
CA ARG A 305 -13.89 23.37 -2.96
C ARG A 305 -13.21 24.73 -3.12
N LYS A 306 -13.94 25.73 -3.61
CA LYS A 306 -13.45 27.11 -3.77
C LYS A 306 -14.31 28.07 -2.93
N PRO A 307 -13.73 29.09 -2.29
CA PRO A 307 -12.30 29.43 -2.27
C PRO A 307 -11.49 28.70 -1.17
N ASP A 308 -12.15 28.05 -0.22
CA ASP A 308 -11.52 27.63 1.05
C ASP A 308 -10.97 26.20 1.08
N GLY A 309 -10.96 25.49 -0.06
CA GLY A 309 -10.39 24.14 -0.13
C GLY A 309 -8.87 24.16 -0.12
N VAL A 310 -8.26 23.19 0.55
CA VAL A 310 -6.79 23.01 0.64
C VAL A 310 -6.40 21.69 -0.02
N TRP A 311 -5.25 21.66 -0.67
CA TRP A 311 -4.64 20.44 -1.22
C TRP A 311 -3.13 20.46 -1.03
#